data_AF-A0A7K2TS32-F1
#
_entry.id   AF-A0A7K2TS32-F1
#
_cell.length_a   1.000
_cell.length_b   1.000
_cell.length_c   1.000
_cell.angle_alpha   90.00
_cell.angle_beta   90.00
_cell.angle_gamma   90.00
#
_symmetry.space_group_name_H-M   'P 1'
#
loop_
_entity.id
_entity.type
_entity.pdbx_description
1 polymer ?
#
loop_
_entity_poly.entity_id
_entity_poly.type
_entity_poly.pdbx_seq_one_letter_code
_entity_poly.pdbx_strand_id
1 'polypeptide(L)'
;MSSWPPRNVVSQRQSIEPLAEWINDPPSKRTDEEKIWLVRFFVVRTCGYLEQVVFECARAYIDGKSGGPVRVFSQSWITRTKNPSPDNILSLAGRFGGDFEARLRDLLDADDQRLHRELSFLVNRRHQIAHGLNEGLTGSKAIALYECAIEIADWFIDNLNPDKR
;
A
#
# COMPACT_ATOMS: atom_id res chain seq x y z
N MET A 1 -5.61 22.67 10.56
CA MET A 1 -5.62 21.63 9.51
C MET A 1 -4.49 20.67 9.80
N SER A 2 -4.79 19.37 9.88
CA SER A 2 -3.75 18.33 9.93
C SER A 2 -2.99 18.32 8.60
N SER A 3 -1.67 18.10 8.62
CA SER A 3 -0.89 17.96 7.39
C SER A 3 -1.38 16.75 6.57
N TRP A 4 -1.52 16.93 5.26
CA TRP A 4 -1.86 15.87 4.30
C TRP A 4 -0.67 15.58 3.36
N PRO A 5 -0.35 14.31 3.06
CA PRO A 5 -0.91 13.09 3.65
C PRO A 5 -0.57 12.94 5.15
N PRO A 6 -1.21 11.99 5.88
CA PRO A 6 -0.91 11.75 7.29
C PRO A 6 0.58 11.58 7.55
N ARG A 7 1.11 12.17 8.65
CA ARG A 7 2.56 12.19 8.92
C ARG A 7 3.21 10.80 8.97
N ASN A 8 2.48 9.81 9.46
CA ASN A 8 2.97 8.44 9.51
C ASN A 8 3.08 7.80 8.12
N VAL A 9 2.21 8.15 7.16
CA VAL A 9 2.36 7.76 5.75
C VAL A 9 3.66 8.34 5.17
N VAL A 10 3.92 9.63 5.40
CA VAL A 10 5.16 10.29 4.94
C VAL A 10 6.39 9.63 5.56
N SER A 11 6.38 9.43 6.88
CA SER A 11 7.50 8.82 7.60
C SER A 11 7.78 7.38 7.14
N GLN A 12 6.74 6.59 6.86
CA GLN A 12 6.92 5.23 6.36
C GLN A 12 7.51 5.20 4.95
N ARG A 13 7.06 6.09 4.05
CA ARG A 13 7.63 6.21 2.69
C ARG A 13 9.13 6.53 2.77
N GLN A 14 9.49 7.54 3.56
CA GLN A 14 10.89 7.94 3.80
C GLN A 14 11.74 6.81 4.41
N SER A 15 11.13 5.91 5.18
CA SER A 15 11.84 4.75 5.74
C SER A 15 12.10 3.62 4.73
N ILE A 16 11.38 3.60 3.60
CA ILE A 16 11.46 2.57 2.57
C ILE A 16 12.38 2.99 1.42
N GLU A 17 12.43 4.28 1.10
CA GLU A 17 13.27 4.83 0.02
C GLU A 17 14.75 4.37 0.10
N PRO A 18 15.43 4.40 1.26
CA PRO A 18 16.80 3.89 1.36
C PRO A 18 16.95 2.39 1.05
N LEU A 19 15.90 1.59 1.31
CA LEU A 19 15.89 0.17 0.95
C LEU A 19 15.70 -0.02 -0.55
N ALA A 20 14.88 0.82 -1.20
CA ALA A 20 14.70 0.80 -2.64
C ALA A 20 16.01 1.17 -3.37
N GLU A 21 16.70 2.21 -2.90
CA GLU A 21 18.02 2.60 -3.40
C GLU A 21 19.03 1.46 -3.27
N TRP A 22 19.10 0.84 -2.08
CA TRP A 22 20.00 -0.28 -1.83
C TRP A 22 19.71 -1.49 -2.73
N ILE A 23 18.45 -1.80 -3.01
CA ILE A 23 18.08 -2.93 -3.87
C ILE A 23 18.38 -2.66 -5.34
N ASN A 24 18.23 -1.42 -5.78
CA ASN A 24 18.56 -1.00 -7.14
C ASN A 24 20.07 -0.99 -7.40
N ASP A 25 20.86 -0.51 -6.42
CA ASP A 25 22.32 -0.43 -6.52
C ASP A 25 22.99 -1.04 -5.28
N PRO A 26 23.00 -2.38 -5.16
CA PRO A 26 23.57 -3.04 -4.00
C PRO A 26 25.09 -2.91 -3.97
N PRO A 27 25.71 -2.62 -2.81
CA PRO A 27 27.16 -2.54 -2.69
C PRO A 27 27.86 -3.83 -3.14
N SER A 28 28.96 -3.68 -3.88
CA SER A 28 29.69 -4.77 -4.56
C SER A 28 30.26 -5.87 -3.66
N LYS A 29 30.36 -5.65 -2.34
CA LYS A 29 30.95 -6.58 -1.36
C LYS A 29 29.92 -7.43 -0.57
N ARG A 30 28.67 -7.52 -1.03
CA ARG A 30 27.59 -8.22 -0.30
C ARG A 30 27.34 -9.63 -0.82
N THR A 31 27.04 -10.55 0.08
CA THR A 31 26.70 -11.94 -0.27
C THR A 31 25.31 -12.00 -0.90
N ASP A 32 25.04 -13.04 -1.69
CA ASP A 32 23.72 -13.22 -2.28
C ASP A 32 22.64 -13.51 -1.23
N GLU A 33 23.02 -14.13 -0.12
CA GLU A 33 22.13 -14.35 1.01
C GLU A 33 21.72 -13.03 1.68
N GLU A 34 22.66 -12.11 1.95
CA GLU A 34 22.35 -10.77 2.48
C GLU A 34 21.37 -10.02 1.56
N LYS A 35 21.59 -10.10 0.23
CA LYS A 35 20.69 -9.50 -0.77
C LYS A 35 19.28 -10.09 -0.70
N ILE A 36 19.16 -11.41 -0.61
CA ILE A 36 17.87 -12.10 -0.50
C ILE A 36 17.11 -11.65 0.76
N TRP A 37 17.78 -11.55 1.91
CA TRP A 37 17.15 -11.10 3.15
C TRP A 37 16.64 -9.66 3.07
N LEU A 38 17.42 -8.76 2.46
CA LEU A 38 17.01 -7.38 2.28
C LEU A 38 15.87 -7.23 1.28
N VAL A 39 15.89 -7.98 0.18
CA VAL A 39 14.77 -8.04 -0.78
C VAL A 39 13.48 -8.49 -0.09
N ARG A 40 13.54 -9.55 0.73
CA ARG A 40 12.38 -10.03 1.51
C ARG A 40 11.87 -8.96 2.47
N PHE A 41 12.78 -8.34 3.22
CA PHE A 41 12.41 -7.28 4.15
C PHE A 41 11.74 -6.11 3.42
N PHE A 42 12.28 -5.69 2.29
CA PHE A 42 11.72 -4.62 1.47
C PHE A 42 10.31 -4.91 0.97
N VAL A 43 10.03 -6.14 0.54
CA VAL A 43 8.66 -6.55 0.14
C VAL A 43 7.68 -6.48 1.30
N VAL A 44 8.10 -6.96 2.48
CA VAL A 44 7.27 -6.86 3.70
C VAL A 44 7.00 -5.39 4.05
N ARG A 45 8.02 -4.53 3.97
CA ARG A 45 7.90 -3.10 4.23
C ARG A 45 7.01 -2.39 3.20
N THR A 46 7.13 -2.75 1.93
CA THR A 46 6.31 -2.23 0.83
C THR A 46 4.84 -2.58 1.02
N CYS A 47 4.52 -3.85 1.28
CA CYS A 47 3.15 -4.28 1.58
C CYS A 47 2.60 -3.58 2.82
N GLY A 48 3.40 -3.51 3.90
CA GLY A 48 3.02 -2.85 5.14
C GLY A 48 2.80 -1.34 4.97
N TYR A 49 3.55 -0.68 4.10
CA TYR A 49 3.32 0.73 3.77
C TYR A 49 1.98 0.93 3.10
N LEU A 50 1.66 0.15 2.07
CA LEU A 50 0.37 0.28 1.38
C LEU A 50 -0.81 0.03 2.33
N GLU A 51 -0.71 -0.97 3.23
CA GLU A 51 -1.70 -1.19 4.29
C GLU A 51 -1.95 0.07 5.12
N GLN A 52 -0.88 0.76 5.51
CA GLN A 52 -0.94 1.95 6.34
C GLN A 52 -1.48 3.16 5.56
N VAL A 53 -1.13 3.32 4.28
CA VAL A 53 -1.71 4.36 3.43
C VAL A 53 -3.22 4.19 3.34
N VAL A 54 -3.68 2.98 3.00
CA VAL A 54 -5.11 2.68 2.88
C VAL A 54 -5.84 2.97 4.20
N PHE A 55 -5.30 2.49 5.32
CA PHE A 55 -5.90 2.68 6.63
C PHE A 55 -5.97 4.16 7.05
N GLU A 56 -4.86 4.87 6.98
CA GLU A 56 -4.76 6.24 7.50
C GLU A 56 -5.46 7.26 6.61
N CYS A 57 -5.41 7.07 5.28
CA CYS A 57 -6.13 7.95 4.37
C CYS A 57 -7.64 7.78 4.54
N ALA A 58 -8.13 6.54 4.63
CA ALA A 58 -9.54 6.26 4.89
C ALA A 58 -10.01 6.85 6.23
N ARG A 59 -9.22 6.66 7.29
CA ARG A 59 -9.53 7.21 8.61
C ARG A 59 -9.60 8.73 8.58
N ALA A 60 -8.58 9.38 8.02
CA ALA A 60 -8.51 10.84 7.97
C ALA A 60 -9.61 11.45 7.08
N TYR A 61 -9.99 10.79 5.99
CA TYR A 61 -11.12 11.21 5.15
C TYR A 61 -12.44 11.18 5.93
N ILE A 62 -12.72 10.08 6.66
CA ILE A 62 -13.90 9.98 7.52
C ILE A 62 -13.87 11.07 8.59
N ASP A 63 -12.71 11.31 9.22
CA ASP A 63 -12.55 12.35 10.23
C ASP A 63 -12.81 13.76 9.71
N GLY A 64 -12.41 14.03 8.46
CA GLY A 64 -12.61 15.34 7.81
C GLY A 64 -14.02 15.55 7.25
N LYS A 65 -14.68 14.49 6.79
CA LYS A 65 -16.00 14.57 6.10
C LYS A 65 -17.20 14.25 7.00
N SER A 66 -16.98 13.78 8.22
CA SER A 66 -18.07 13.39 9.13
C SER A 66 -17.84 13.86 10.57
N GLY A 67 -18.91 13.84 11.37
CA GLY A 67 -18.88 14.23 12.79
C GLY A 67 -19.77 13.36 13.66
N GLY A 68 -19.59 13.46 14.99
CA GLY A 68 -20.48 12.84 15.97
C GLY A 68 -20.64 11.32 15.80
N PRO A 69 -21.86 10.77 16.02
CA PRO A 69 -22.13 9.34 15.91
C PRO A 69 -21.86 8.74 14.53
N VAL A 70 -22.06 9.50 13.45
CA VAL A 70 -21.79 9.06 12.07
C VAL A 70 -20.31 8.75 11.88
N ARG A 71 -19.43 9.60 12.42
CA ARG A 71 -17.99 9.36 12.40
C ARG A 71 -17.62 8.08 13.16
N VAL A 72 -18.15 7.89 14.36
CA VAL A 72 -17.89 6.69 15.20
C VAL A 72 -18.36 5.42 14.48
N PHE A 73 -19.57 5.45 13.92
CA PHE A 73 -20.10 4.34 13.13
C PHE A 73 -19.21 4.04 11.92
N SER A 74 -18.85 5.07 11.14
CA SER A 74 -18.05 4.91 9.93
C SER A 74 -16.64 4.39 10.23
N GLN A 75 -16.00 4.88 11.30
CA GLN A 75 -14.69 4.39 11.74
C GLN A 75 -14.72 2.94 12.22
N SER A 76 -15.84 2.45 12.77
CA SER A 76 -15.94 1.05 13.23
C SER A 76 -15.72 0.02 12.11
N TRP A 77 -15.90 0.46 10.86
CA TRP A 77 -15.66 -0.34 9.66
C TRP A 77 -14.21 -0.35 9.19
N ILE A 78 -13.41 0.65 9.60
CA ILE A 78 -11.97 0.71 9.32
C ILE A 78 -11.25 -0.03 10.44
N THR A 79 -11.32 -1.36 10.41
CA THR A 79 -10.49 -2.19 11.30
C THR A 79 -9.10 -2.36 10.69
N ARG A 80 -8.09 -2.34 11.56
CA ARG A 80 -6.66 -2.17 11.25
C ARG A 80 -6.01 -3.30 10.42
N THR A 81 -6.75 -4.32 9.98
CA THR A 81 -6.18 -5.67 9.85
C THR A 81 -6.54 -6.43 8.57
N LYS A 82 -6.87 -5.74 7.47
CA LYS A 82 -6.94 -6.41 6.16
C LYS A 82 -5.69 -6.09 5.36
N ASN A 83 -5.05 -7.13 4.82
CA ASN A 83 -4.00 -6.96 3.82
C ASN A 83 -4.55 -6.14 2.62
N PRO A 84 -3.69 -5.46 1.86
CA PRO A 84 -4.12 -4.54 0.82
C PRO A 84 -4.34 -5.31 -0.50
N SER A 85 -4.93 -6.50 -0.47
CA SER A 85 -5.28 -7.21 -1.71
C SER A 85 -6.29 -6.41 -2.54
N PRO A 86 -6.34 -6.62 -3.87
CA PRO A 86 -7.28 -5.90 -4.75
C PRO A 86 -8.72 -5.95 -4.23
N ASP A 87 -9.20 -7.14 -3.87
CA ASP A 87 -10.55 -7.34 -3.34
C ASP A 87 -10.80 -6.57 -2.04
N ASN A 88 -9.81 -6.54 -1.13
CA ASN A 88 -9.94 -5.83 0.14
C ASN A 88 -9.99 -4.31 -0.06
N ILE A 89 -9.14 -3.77 -0.94
CA ILE A 89 -9.12 -2.32 -1.20
C ILE A 89 -10.35 -1.86 -1.99
N LEU A 90 -10.86 -2.69 -2.93
CA LEU A 90 -12.11 -2.45 -3.63
C LEU A 90 -13.32 -2.55 -2.68
N SER A 91 -13.35 -3.56 -1.81
CA SER A 91 -14.41 -3.69 -0.80
C SER A 91 -14.45 -2.51 0.16
N LEU A 92 -13.28 -1.96 0.54
CA LEU A 92 -13.21 -0.73 1.33
C LEU A 92 -13.71 0.47 0.51
N ALA A 93 -13.25 0.62 -0.74
CA ALA A 93 -13.69 1.69 -1.64
C ALA A 93 -15.21 1.71 -1.81
N GLY A 94 -15.85 0.55 -2.00
CA GLY A 94 -17.29 0.42 -2.12
C GLY A 94 -18.08 0.86 -0.88
N ARG A 95 -17.47 0.83 0.31
CA ARG A 95 -18.11 1.35 1.54
C ARG A 95 -18.23 2.86 1.58
N PHE A 96 -17.39 3.59 0.86
CA PHE A 96 -17.55 5.04 0.69
C PHE A 96 -18.74 5.39 -0.21
N GLY A 97 -19.22 4.44 -1.03
CA GLY A 97 -20.31 4.62 -1.96
C GLY A 97 -19.96 5.51 -3.15
N GLY A 98 -20.98 5.92 -3.92
CA GLY A 98 -20.80 6.72 -5.12
C GLY A 98 -20.03 5.96 -6.21
N ASP A 99 -19.13 6.67 -6.89
CA ASP A 99 -18.28 6.13 -7.96
C ASP A 99 -16.90 5.67 -7.46
N PHE A 100 -16.66 5.68 -6.14
CA PHE A 100 -15.33 5.50 -5.57
C PHE A 100 -14.72 4.12 -5.88
N GLU A 101 -15.52 3.05 -5.75
CA GLU A 101 -15.10 1.69 -6.14
C GLU A 101 -14.83 1.60 -7.63
N ALA A 102 -15.72 2.17 -8.47
CA ALA A 102 -15.56 2.14 -9.92
C ALA A 102 -14.26 2.80 -10.35
N ARG A 103 -13.93 3.97 -9.78
CA ARG A 103 -12.70 4.70 -10.09
C ARG A 103 -11.43 3.98 -9.62
N LEU A 104 -11.48 3.26 -8.49
CA LEU A 104 -10.37 2.41 -8.06
C LEU A 104 -10.25 1.18 -8.97
N ARG A 105 -11.37 0.60 -9.37
CA ARG A 105 -11.41 -0.53 -10.31
C ARG A 105 -10.82 -0.16 -11.65
N ASP A 106 -11.17 1.01 -12.20
CA ASP A 106 -10.60 1.52 -13.44
C ASP A 106 -9.07 1.64 -13.37
N LEU A 107 -8.53 2.11 -12.24
CA LEU A 107 -7.07 2.12 -12.00
C LEU A 107 -6.49 0.71 -12.02
N LEU A 108 -7.11 -0.23 -11.30
CA LEU A 108 -6.59 -1.60 -11.17
C LEU A 108 -6.69 -2.40 -12.46
N ASP A 109 -7.71 -2.12 -13.29
CA ASP A 109 -7.97 -2.79 -14.57
C ASP A 109 -7.19 -2.17 -15.75
N ALA A 110 -6.62 -0.97 -15.56
CA ALA A 110 -5.76 -0.33 -16.54
C ALA A 110 -4.51 -1.16 -16.89
N ASP A 111 -3.94 -0.87 -18.06
CA ASP A 111 -2.71 -1.50 -18.58
C ASP A 111 -2.75 -3.04 -18.50
N ASP A 112 -3.84 -3.62 -18.99
CA ASP A 112 -4.10 -5.06 -18.91
C ASP A 112 -3.99 -5.56 -17.46
N GLN A 113 -4.68 -4.92 -16.51
CA GLN A 113 -4.69 -5.32 -15.10
C GLN A 113 -3.31 -5.39 -14.43
N ARG A 114 -2.34 -4.57 -14.87
CA ARG A 114 -0.97 -4.57 -14.31
C ARG A 114 -0.99 -4.41 -12.79
N LEU A 115 -1.62 -3.34 -12.29
CA LEU A 115 -1.66 -3.05 -10.85
C LEU A 115 -2.38 -4.13 -10.07
N HIS A 116 -3.50 -4.65 -10.59
CA HIS A 116 -4.22 -5.75 -9.97
C HIS A 116 -3.33 -6.99 -9.77
N ARG A 117 -2.63 -7.43 -10.83
CA ARG A 117 -1.75 -8.61 -10.78
C ARG A 117 -0.56 -8.40 -9.86
N GLU A 118 0.11 -7.25 -9.96
CA GLU A 118 1.28 -6.93 -9.14
C GLU A 118 0.94 -6.80 -7.66
N LEU A 119 -0.20 -6.18 -7.33
CA LEU A 119 -0.68 -6.10 -5.95
C LEU A 119 -1.03 -7.49 -5.39
N SER A 120 -1.72 -8.32 -6.17
CA SER A 120 -2.00 -9.71 -5.79
C SER A 120 -0.72 -10.49 -5.52
N PHE A 121 0.30 -10.31 -6.37
CA PHE A 121 1.61 -10.93 -6.20
C PHE A 121 2.33 -10.41 -4.96
N LEU A 122 2.34 -9.09 -4.71
CA LEU A 122 2.95 -8.47 -3.53
C LEU A 122 2.38 -9.07 -2.23
N VAL A 123 1.04 -9.16 -2.13
CA VAL A 123 0.38 -9.73 -0.95
C VAL A 123 0.71 -11.20 -0.79
N ASN A 124 0.74 -11.97 -1.88
CA ASN A 124 1.14 -13.37 -1.86
C ASN A 124 2.59 -13.55 -1.38
N ARG A 125 3.54 -12.74 -1.88
CA ARG A 125 4.95 -12.76 -1.47
C ARG A 125 5.11 -12.42 0.00
N ARG A 126 4.47 -11.37 0.49
CA ARG A 126 4.48 -11.04 1.93
C ARG A 126 3.97 -12.20 2.78
N HIS A 127 2.94 -12.91 2.32
CA HIS A 127 2.40 -14.09 3.01
C HIS A 127 3.40 -15.25 3.03
N GLN A 128 3.98 -15.60 1.89
CA GLN A 128 4.99 -16.66 1.79
C GLN A 128 6.24 -16.35 2.63
N ILE A 129 6.70 -15.08 2.64
CA ILE A 129 7.87 -14.66 3.42
C ILE A 129 7.61 -14.85 4.91
N ALA A 130 6.41 -14.48 5.37
CA ALA A 130 6.00 -14.67 6.77
C ALA A 130 5.94 -16.15 7.17
N HIS A 131 5.73 -17.06 6.21
CA HIS A 131 5.75 -18.50 6.42
C HIS A 131 7.14 -19.15 6.18
N GLY A 132 8.16 -18.35 5.85
CA GLY A 132 9.53 -18.84 5.62
C GLY A 132 9.70 -19.63 4.32
N LEU A 133 8.83 -19.43 3.33
CA LEU A 133 8.87 -20.17 2.07
C LEU A 133 9.87 -19.55 1.06
N ASN A 134 10.21 -20.31 0.01
CA ASN A 134 11.06 -19.81 -1.06
C ASN A 134 10.22 -19.06 -2.10
N GLU A 135 10.64 -17.84 -2.44
CA GLU A 135 9.83 -16.86 -3.16
C GLU A 135 10.21 -16.70 -4.63
N GLY A 136 11.40 -17.16 -5.03
CA GLY A 136 11.97 -16.88 -6.36
C GLY A 136 12.04 -15.39 -6.71
N LEU A 137 12.12 -14.51 -5.71
CA LEU A 137 11.98 -13.07 -5.88
C LEU A 137 13.33 -12.38 -6.16
N THR A 138 13.42 -11.66 -7.26
CA THR A 138 14.59 -10.84 -7.62
C THR A 138 14.47 -9.41 -7.08
N GLY A 139 15.60 -8.71 -6.96
CA GLY A 139 15.60 -7.28 -6.61
C GLY A 139 14.80 -6.43 -7.59
N SER A 140 14.97 -6.66 -8.90
CA SER A 140 14.21 -5.95 -9.94
C SER A 140 12.70 -6.14 -9.81
N LYS A 141 12.25 -7.37 -9.52
CA LYS A 141 10.82 -7.63 -9.29
C LYS A 141 10.33 -6.93 -8.01
N ALA A 142 11.13 -6.93 -6.95
CA ALA A 142 10.77 -6.25 -5.71
C ALA A 142 10.60 -4.73 -5.90
N ILE A 143 11.45 -4.10 -6.72
CA ILE A 143 11.33 -2.69 -7.09
C ILE A 143 10.07 -2.43 -7.90
N ALA A 144 9.77 -3.25 -8.90
CA ALA A 144 8.53 -3.11 -9.68
C ALA A 144 7.28 -3.22 -8.78
N LEU A 145 7.29 -4.11 -7.78
CA LEU A 145 6.19 -4.21 -6.80
C LEU A 145 6.08 -2.95 -5.92
N TYR A 146 7.22 -2.37 -5.54
CA TYR A 146 7.26 -1.11 -4.81
C TYR A 146 6.67 0.04 -5.62
N GLU A 147 7.06 0.19 -6.88
CA GLU A 147 6.52 1.21 -7.78
C GLU A 147 5.01 1.06 -7.95
N CYS A 148 4.52 -0.17 -8.15
CA CYS A 148 3.08 -0.44 -8.22
C CYS A 148 2.37 -0.09 -6.90
N ALA A 149 2.98 -0.38 -5.76
CA ALA A 149 2.41 -0.03 -4.46
C ALA A 149 2.39 1.49 -4.22
N ILE A 150 3.40 2.23 -4.69
CA ILE A 150 3.42 3.70 -4.67
C ILE A 150 2.28 4.26 -5.52
N GLU A 151 2.07 3.75 -6.73
CA GLU A 151 1.02 4.23 -7.63
C GLU A 151 -0.39 4.06 -7.01
N ILE A 152 -0.65 2.90 -6.40
CA ILE A 152 -1.91 2.65 -5.69
C ILE A 152 -2.00 3.54 -4.43
N ALA A 153 -0.91 3.70 -3.69
CA ALA A 153 -0.86 4.58 -2.52
C ALA A 153 -1.17 6.03 -2.88
N ASP A 154 -0.58 6.54 -3.96
CA ASP A 154 -0.79 7.90 -4.46
C ASP A 154 -2.25 8.10 -4.85
N TRP A 155 -2.91 7.09 -5.45
CA TRP A 155 -4.36 7.14 -5.70
C TRP A 155 -5.16 7.32 -4.41
N PHE A 156 -4.86 6.59 -3.34
CA PHE A 156 -5.54 6.75 -2.05
C PHE A 156 -5.27 8.13 -1.43
N ILE A 157 -4.03 8.59 -1.48
CA ILE A 157 -3.63 9.93 -0.99
C ILE A 157 -4.37 11.02 -1.77
N ASP A 158 -4.58 10.85 -3.06
CA ASP A 158 -5.26 11.85 -3.88
C ASP A 158 -6.77 11.84 -3.70
N ASN A 159 -7.38 10.66 -3.62
CA ASN A 159 -8.84 10.51 -3.64
C ASN A 159 -9.48 10.56 -2.26
N LEU A 160 -8.71 10.33 -1.19
CA LEU A 160 -9.16 10.43 0.19
C LEU A 160 -8.61 11.66 0.91
N ASN A 161 -8.16 12.67 0.17
CA ASN A 161 -7.77 13.94 0.77
C ASN A 161 -9.01 14.66 1.36
N PRO A 162 -9.10 14.85 2.70
CA PRO A 162 -10.25 15.48 3.34
C PRO A 162 -10.43 16.96 2.93
N ASP A 163 -9.36 17.61 2.47
CA ASP A 163 -9.37 19.01 2.05
C ASP A 163 -9.87 19.19 0.61
N LYS A 164 -9.88 18.13 -0.22
CA LYS A 164 -10.50 18.18 -1.55
C LYS A 164 -12.03 18.19 -1.38
N ARG A 165 -12.72 19.06 -2.12
CA ARG A 165 -14.18 19.22 -2.02
C ARG A 165 -14.90 17.99 -2.55
#